data_AF-A0A7S0CZR9-F1
#
_entry.id   AF-A0A7S0CZR9-F1
#
_cell.length_a   1.000
_cell.length_b   1.000
_cell.length_c   1.000
_cell.angle_alpha   90.00
_cell.angle_beta   90.00
_cell.angle_gamma   90.00
#
_symmetry.space_group_name_H-M   'P 1'
#
loop_
_entity.id
_entity.type
_entity.pdbx_description
1 polymer ?
#
loop_
_entity_poly.entity_id
_entity_poly.type
_entity_poly.pdbx_seq_one_letter_code
_entity_poly.pdbx_strand_id
1 'polypeptide(L)'
;RAMGVDDVRVVADVGVAGLQRLLGRLDVIRQADVVLVVAGMDGALPSVVAGLIDAPVIAVPTSIGYGAAMGGLSPLMAALNSCATGVTAVNIDNGFGGATAAVKMLRAAAKIAARAARSE
;
A
#
# COMPACT_ATOMS: atom_id res chain seq x y z
N ARG A 1 5.34 -15.17 -4.02
CA ARG A 1 4.09 -15.93 -3.93
C ARG A 1 3.30 -15.58 -2.67
N ALA A 2 2.16 -14.90 -2.81
CA ALA A 2 1.22 -14.65 -1.71
C ALA A 2 -0.22 -14.74 -2.21
N MET A 3 -1.08 -15.52 -1.55
CA MET A 3 -2.51 -15.61 -1.87
C MET A 3 -2.85 -15.91 -3.35
N GLY A 4 -1.99 -16.69 -4.02
CA GLY A 4 -2.14 -17.03 -5.45
C GLY A 4 -1.60 -15.97 -6.43
N VAL A 5 -0.89 -14.96 -5.95
CA VAL A 5 -0.11 -14.01 -6.77
C VAL A 5 1.34 -14.46 -6.78
N ASP A 6 1.92 -14.63 -7.98
CA ASP A 6 3.26 -15.15 -8.17
C ASP A 6 4.34 -14.08 -7.99
N ASP A 7 4.23 -12.97 -8.71
CA ASP A 7 5.14 -11.83 -8.62
C ASP A 7 4.78 -10.95 -7.42
N VAL A 8 5.49 -11.17 -6.31
CA VAL A 8 5.34 -10.40 -5.09
C VAL A 8 6.73 -9.98 -4.64
N ARG A 9 6.93 -8.68 -4.47
CA ARG A 9 8.22 -8.09 -4.10
C ARG A 9 8.07 -7.39 -2.76
N VAL A 10 8.96 -7.69 -1.83
CA VAL A 10 9.03 -7.02 -0.54
C VAL A 10 10.11 -5.96 -0.59
N VAL A 11 9.73 -4.71 -0.37
CA VAL A 11 10.66 -3.59 -0.20
C VAL A 11 10.72 -3.24 1.27
N ALA A 12 11.83 -3.59 1.91
CA ALA A 12 12.09 -3.32 3.33
C ALA A 12 13.12 -2.20 3.50
N ASP A 13 13.25 -1.70 4.74
CA ASP A 13 14.12 -0.59 5.11
C ASP A 13 13.89 0.70 4.27
N VAL A 14 12.63 1.05 4.11
CA VAL A 14 12.20 2.32 3.51
C VAL A 14 11.31 3.08 4.48
N GLY A 15 11.37 4.41 4.45
CA GLY A 15 10.61 5.24 5.38
C GLY A 15 10.83 6.73 5.11
N VAL A 16 9.98 7.56 5.73
CA VAL A 16 10.00 9.02 5.52
C VAL A 16 11.24 9.67 6.13
N ALA A 17 11.72 9.18 7.27
CA ALA A 17 12.96 9.64 7.92
C ALA A 17 14.23 9.41 7.08
N GLY A 18 14.15 8.56 6.05
CA GLY A 18 15.25 8.28 5.12
C GLY A 18 14.71 8.17 3.70
N LEU A 19 14.07 9.23 3.22
CA LEU A 19 13.33 9.26 1.95
C LEU A 19 14.17 8.78 0.76
N GLN A 20 15.47 9.03 0.75
CA GLN A 20 16.41 8.53 -0.25
C GLN A 20 16.40 7.00 -0.39
N ARG A 21 16.14 6.25 0.69
CA ARG A 21 16.01 4.78 0.63
C ARG A 21 14.75 4.35 -0.11
N LEU A 22 13.66 5.11 0.05
CA LEU A 22 12.44 4.91 -0.71
C LEU A 22 12.66 5.26 -2.19
N LEU A 23 13.26 6.42 -2.47
CA LEU A 23 13.53 6.88 -3.83
C LEU A 23 14.45 5.92 -4.60
N GLY A 24 15.45 5.33 -3.93
CA GLY A 24 16.32 4.31 -4.50
C GLY A 24 15.62 2.99 -4.85
N ARG A 25 14.35 2.82 -4.46
CA ARG A 25 13.51 1.67 -4.79
C ARG A 25 12.32 2.04 -5.69
N LEU A 26 12.20 3.31 -6.09
CA LEU A 26 11.01 3.84 -6.74
C LEU A 26 10.69 3.15 -8.06
N ASP A 27 11.70 2.80 -8.86
CA ASP A 27 11.51 2.10 -10.12
C ASP A 27 10.85 0.73 -9.94
N VAL A 28 11.21 0.01 -8.87
CA VAL A 28 10.59 -1.29 -8.55
C VAL A 28 9.16 -1.10 -8.07
N ILE A 29 8.88 -0.06 -7.29
CA ILE A 29 7.55 0.23 -6.75
C ILE A 29 6.60 0.66 -7.88
N ARG A 30 7.08 1.47 -8.83
CA ARG A 30 6.29 1.93 -9.99
C ARG A 30 5.85 0.82 -10.94
N GLN A 31 6.55 -0.32 -10.94
CA GLN A 31 6.16 -1.48 -11.74
C GLN A 31 5.02 -2.30 -11.11
N ALA A 32 4.64 -2.03 -9.86
CA ALA A 32 3.62 -2.81 -9.19
C ALA A 32 2.21 -2.41 -9.64
N ASP A 33 1.35 -3.40 -9.88
CA ASP A 33 -0.07 -3.18 -10.20
C ASP A 33 -0.90 -2.71 -8.98
N VAL A 34 -0.42 -3.02 -7.77
CA VAL A 34 -1.02 -2.62 -6.48
C VAL A 34 0.08 -2.62 -5.41
N VAL A 35 0.07 -1.62 -4.52
CA VAL A 35 1.09 -1.49 -3.48
C VAL A 35 0.47 -1.55 -2.09
N LEU A 36 1.01 -2.41 -1.23
CA LEU A 36 0.68 -2.43 0.18
C LEU A 36 1.77 -1.69 0.95
N VAL A 37 1.39 -0.66 1.70
CA VAL A 37 2.31 0.09 2.55
C VAL A 37 2.01 -0.22 4.00
N VAL A 38 2.91 -0.95 4.64
CA VAL A 38 2.83 -1.35 6.05
C VAL A 38 3.66 -0.37 6.87
N ALA A 39 3.03 0.46 7.71
CA ALA A 39 3.70 1.53 8.44
C ALA A 39 3.04 1.87 9.78
N GLY A 40 3.84 2.27 10.78
CA GLY A 40 3.36 2.42 12.16
C GLY A 40 3.65 3.73 12.89
N MET A 41 4.70 4.47 12.52
CA MET A 41 5.14 5.67 13.26
C MET A 41 4.12 6.83 13.20
N ASP A 42 4.39 7.83 12.35
CA ASP A 42 3.50 8.95 12.05
C ASP A 42 2.53 8.63 10.90
N GLY A 43 2.66 7.45 10.28
CA GLY A 43 1.81 6.99 9.19
C GLY A 43 1.92 7.80 7.90
N ALA A 44 3.00 8.56 7.70
CA ALA A 44 3.18 9.38 6.51
C ALA A 44 3.55 8.57 5.25
N LEU A 45 4.13 7.37 5.42
CA LEU A 45 4.67 6.57 4.31
C LEU A 45 3.63 6.23 3.22
N PRO A 46 2.39 5.77 3.53
CA PRO A 46 1.38 5.51 2.51
C PRO A 46 1.06 6.72 1.64
N SER A 47 0.94 7.90 2.25
CA SER A 47 0.68 9.16 1.55
C SER A 47 1.82 9.53 0.60
N VAL A 48 3.07 9.39 1.06
CA VAL A 48 4.25 9.65 0.24
C VAL A 48 4.32 8.69 -0.95
N VAL A 49 4.13 7.39 -0.71
CA VAL A 49 4.18 6.38 -1.77
C VAL A 49 3.09 6.63 -2.82
N ALA A 50 1.86 6.91 -2.40
CA ALA A 50 0.75 7.20 -3.30
C ALA A 50 0.98 8.46 -4.15
N GLY A 51 1.73 9.44 -3.65
CA GLY A 51 2.10 10.62 -4.44
C GLY A 51 3.19 10.36 -5.50
N LEU A 52 3.86 9.20 -5.46
CA LEU A 52 5.01 8.89 -6.33
C LEU A 52 4.70 7.84 -7.42
N ILE A 53 3.54 7.19 -7.35
CA ILE A 53 3.13 6.09 -8.22
C ILE A 53 1.67 6.24 -8.67
N ASP A 54 1.32 5.63 -9.80
CA ASP A 54 -0.06 5.63 -10.31
C ASP A 54 -0.90 4.45 -9.78
N ALA A 55 -0.26 3.42 -9.23
CA ALA A 55 -0.93 2.22 -8.73
C ALA A 55 -1.69 2.50 -7.42
N PRO A 56 -2.82 1.81 -7.17
CA PRO A 56 -3.55 1.95 -5.91
C PRO A 56 -2.70 1.53 -4.71
N VAL A 57 -2.80 2.32 -3.63
CA VAL A 57 -2.07 2.10 -2.38
C VAL A 57 -3.02 1.64 -1.30
N ILE A 58 -2.72 0.48 -0.71
CA ILE A 58 -3.40 -0.02 0.48
C ILE A 58 -2.53 0.27 1.69
N ALA A 59 -2.96 1.21 2.51
CA ALA A 59 -2.32 1.52 3.79
C ALA A 59 -2.70 0.44 4.81
N VAL A 60 -1.68 -0.19 5.40
CA VAL A 60 -1.80 -1.13 6.52
C VAL A 60 -1.12 -0.47 7.73
N PRO A 61 -1.87 0.27 8.55
CA PRO A 61 -1.33 0.85 9.77
C PRO A 61 -0.89 -0.27 10.71
N THR A 62 0.27 -0.14 11.34
CA THR A 62 0.71 -1.10 12.36
C THR A 62 0.60 -0.52 13.76
N SER A 63 0.41 -1.37 14.76
CA SER A 63 0.45 -0.96 16.17
C SER A 63 1.86 -0.57 16.66
N ILE A 64 2.89 -0.86 15.86
CA ILE A 64 4.29 -0.53 16.14
C ILE A 64 4.53 0.98 16.06
N GLY A 65 5.16 1.52 17.10
CA GLY A 65 5.57 2.92 17.19
C GLY A 65 5.70 3.33 18.66
N TYR A 66 6.20 4.54 18.93
CA TYR A 66 6.39 5.04 20.29
C TYR A 66 5.57 6.31 20.55
N GLY A 67 5.27 6.57 21.82
CA GLY A 67 4.61 7.79 22.28
C GLY A 67 3.27 8.03 21.58
N ALA A 68 3.24 9.04 20.71
CA ALA A 68 2.05 9.48 19.99
C ALA A 68 1.53 8.50 18.93
N ALA A 69 2.23 7.39 18.64
CA ALA A 69 1.70 6.35 17.75
C ALA A 69 0.39 5.73 18.27
N MET A 70 0.18 5.75 19.60
CA MET A 70 -1.05 5.32 20.29
C MET A 70 -1.57 3.96 19.81
N GLY A 71 -0.69 2.95 19.77
CA GLY A 71 -1.05 1.59 19.38
C GLY A 71 -1.57 1.46 17.94
N GLY A 72 -1.13 2.35 17.04
CA GLY A 72 -1.54 2.37 15.63
C GLY A 72 -2.69 3.33 15.31
N LEU A 73 -3.24 4.04 16.30
CA LEU A 73 -4.28 5.03 16.05
C LEU A 73 -3.76 6.22 15.24
N SER A 74 -2.56 6.72 15.55
CA SER A 74 -1.95 7.82 14.79
C SER A 74 -1.73 7.47 13.31
N PRO A 75 -1.07 6.35 12.95
CA PRO A 75 -0.89 6.01 11.55
C PRO A 75 -2.20 5.65 10.84
N LEU A 76 -3.21 5.11 11.55
CA LEU A 76 -4.54 4.90 10.99
C LEU A 76 -5.21 6.23 10.63
N MET A 77 -5.22 7.19 11.54
CA MET A 77 -5.78 8.52 11.29
C MET A 77 -5.01 9.24 10.18
N ALA A 78 -3.68 9.10 10.12
CA ALA A 78 -2.87 9.66 9.03
C ALA A 78 -3.24 9.05 7.67
N ALA A 79 -3.46 7.74 7.60
CA ALA A 79 -3.90 7.06 6.38
C ALA A 79 -5.30 7.52 5.93
N LEU A 80 -6.23 7.69 6.87
CA LEU A 80 -7.60 8.15 6.59
C LEU A 80 -7.67 9.63 6.20
N ASN A 81 -6.79 10.47 6.76
CA ASN A 81 -6.69 11.89 6.43
C ASN A 81 -5.76 12.19 5.25
N SER A 82 -5.25 11.17 4.56
CA SER A 82 -4.32 11.37 3.46
C SER A 82 -4.94 12.19 2.33
N CYS A 83 -4.23 13.22 1.88
CA CYS A 83 -4.62 13.97 0.68
C CYS A 83 -4.18 13.27 -0.61
N ALA A 84 -3.36 12.22 -0.53
CA ALA A 84 -2.91 11.49 -1.69
C ALA A 84 -4.06 10.64 -2.25
N THR A 85 -4.35 10.79 -3.53
CA THR A 85 -5.40 10.02 -4.21
C THR A 85 -5.01 8.55 -4.30
N GLY A 86 -5.99 7.65 -4.22
CA GLY A 86 -5.75 6.22 -4.38
C GLY A 86 -5.26 5.49 -3.12
N VAL A 87 -5.23 6.15 -1.96
CA VAL A 87 -4.98 5.50 -0.67
C VAL A 87 -6.27 4.89 -0.11
N THR A 88 -6.23 3.61 0.24
CA THR A 88 -7.28 2.90 0.99
C THR A 88 -6.69 2.31 2.26
N ALA A 89 -7.27 2.60 3.43
CA ALA A 89 -6.80 2.06 4.70
C ALA A 89 -7.52 0.76 5.09
N VAL A 90 -6.80 -0.15 5.73
CA VAL A 90 -7.37 -1.28 6.49
C VAL A 90 -7.20 -1.06 7.99
N ASN A 91 -7.82 -1.92 8.80
CA ASN A 91 -7.64 -1.92 10.25
C ASN A 91 -6.16 -2.06 10.64
N ILE A 92 -5.84 -1.59 11.84
CA ILE A 92 -4.52 -1.73 12.46
C ILE A 92 -4.10 -3.21 12.46
N ASP A 93 -2.86 -3.47 12.05
CA ASP A 93 -2.24 -4.78 11.91
C ASP A 93 -2.95 -5.75 10.94
N ASN A 94 -3.93 -5.29 10.17
CA ASN A 94 -4.71 -6.13 9.27
C ASN A 94 -4.04 -6.36 7.91
N GLY A 95 -2.81 -6.89 7.93
CA GLY A 95 -2.05 -7.24 6.73
C GLY A 95 -2.77 -8.28 5.86
N PHE A 96 -3.51 -9.21 6.47
CA PHE A 96 -4.32 -10.19 5.74
C PHE A 96 -5.46 -9.54 4.95
N GLY A 97 -6.18 -8.60 5.57
CA GLY A 97 -7.23 -7.82 4.91
C GLY A 97 -6.68 -7.00 3.76
N GLY A 98 -5.52 -6.34 3.96
CA GLY A 98 -4.83 -5.60 2.91
C GLY A 98 -4.42 -6.48 1.74
N ALA A 99 -3.80 -7.63 2.01
CA ALA A 99 -3.41 -8.59 0.97
C ALA A 99 -4.61 -9.14 0.20
N THR A 100 -5.69 -9.47 0.90
CA THR A 100 -6.91 -9.98 0.27
C THR A 100 -7.59 -8.92 -0.59
N ALA A 101 -7.61 -7.65 -0.15
CA ALA A 101 -8.10 -6.54 -0.95
C ALA A 101 -7.29 -6.37 -2.24
N ALA A 102 -5.96 -6.40 -2.15
CA ALA A 102 -5.07 -6.32 -3.30
C ALA A 102 -5.35 -7.43 -4.34
N VAL A 103 -5.44 -8.68 -3.89
CA VAL A 103 -5.76 -9.81 -4.78
C VAL A 103 -7.12 -9.64 -5.46
N LYS A 104 -8.12 -9.10 -4.74
CA LYS A 104 -9.44 -8.82 -5.32
C LYS A 104 -9.37 -7.70 -6.37
N MET A 105 -8.59 -6.65 -6.13
CA MET A 105 -8.36 -5.58 -7.11
C MET A 105 -7.74 -6.13 -8.40
N LEU A 106 -6.67 -6.93 -8.29
CA LEU A 106 -6.02 -7.57 -9.44
C LEU A 106 -6.98 -8.47 -10.23
N ARG A 107 -7.77 -9.29 -9.52
CA ARG A 107 -8.77 -10.16 -10.16
C ARG A 107 -9.89 -9.35 -10.83
N ALA A 108 -10.31 -8.23 -10.24
CA ALA A 108 -11.31 -7.36 -10.83
C ALA A 108 -10.77 -6.73 -12.13
N ALA A 109 -9.54 -6.21 -12.11
CA ALA A 109 -8.87 -5.66 -13.29
C ALA A 109 -8.79 -6.70 -14.42
N ALA A 110 -8.35 -7.92 -14.13
CA ALA A 110 -8.29 -9.01 -15.11
C ALA A 110 -9.66 -9.35 -15.72
N LYS A 111 -10.72 -9.38 -14.89
CA LYS A 111 -12.10 -9.62 -15.36
C LYS A 111 -12.61 -8.49 -16.26
N ILE A 112 -12.27 -7.24 -15.95
CA ILE A 112 -12.62 -6.06 -16.75
C ILE A 112 -11.92 -6.13 -18.11
N ALA A 113 -10.60 -6.37 -18.13
CA ALA A 113 -9.82 -6.52 -19.35
C ALA A 113 -10.38 -7.65 -20.26
N ALA A 114 -10.69 -8.81 -19.67
CA ALA A 114 -11.27 -9.93 -20.42
C ALA A 114 -12.66 -9.62 -20.99
N ARG A 115 -13.46 -8.75 -20.33
CA ARG A 115 -14.76 -8.31 -20.86
C ARG A 115 -14.59 -7.36 -22.03
N ALA A 116 -13.66 -6.40 -21.93
CA ALA A 116 -13.37 -5.46 -22.99
C ALA A 116 -12.94 -6.17 -24.29
N ALA A 117 -12.02 -7.14 -24.18
CA ALA A 117 -11.54 -7.93 -25.32
C ALA A 117 -12.61 -8.84 -25.99
N ARG A 118 -13.78 -9.03 -25.38
CA ARG A 118 -14.91 -9.76 -25.99
C ARG A 118 -15.94 -8.84 -26.65
N SER A 119 -15.81 -7.53 -26.45
CA SER A 119 -16.68 -6.51 -27.02
C SER A 119 -16.10 -5.87 -28.28
N GLU A 120 -14.86 -6.21 -28.62
CA GLU A 120 -14.17 -5.92 -29.88
C GLU A 120 -14.24 -7.15 -30.79
#